data_AF-A0A933IIW9-F1
#
_entry.id   AF-A0A933IIW9-F1
#
_cell.length_a   1.000
_cell.length_b   1.000
_cell.length_c   1.000
_cell.angle_alpha   90.00
_cell.angle_beta   90.00
_cell.angle_gamma   90.00
#
_symmetry.space_group_name_H-M   'P 1'
#
loop_
_entity.id
_entity.type
_entity.pdbx_description
1 polymer ?
#
loop_
_entity_poly.entity_id
_entity_poly.type
_entity_poly.pdbx_seq_one_letter_code
_entity_poly.pdbx_strand_id
1 'polypeptide(L)' 'MKWEEIRREYPEQWLLIEYRELDAHLNVVEGEVVAHSPSKEEIYKRLLEIKGGSIAIEYTGAFPKELAVMF' A
#
# COMPACT_ATOMS: atom_id res chain seq x y z
N MET A 1 -12.38 -3.48 0.23
CA MET A 1 -12.24 -2.81 1.53
C MET A 1 -11.92 -1.34 1.31
N LYS A 2 -12.45 -0.44 2.15
CA LYS A 2 -12.06 0.97 2.18
C LYS A 2 -10.69 1.14 2.83
N TRP A 3 -9.98 2.20 2.46
CA TRP A 3 -8.63 2.49 2.99
C TRP A 3 -8.55 2.50 4.52
N GLU A 4 -9.55 3.11 5.19
CA GLU A 4 -9.58 3.17 6.66
C GLU A 4 -9.73 1.78 7.31
N GLU A 5 -10.39 0.84 6.64
CA GLU A 5 -10.50 -0.55 7.12
C GLU A 5 -9.16 -1.28 6.95
N ILE A 6 -8.55 -1.14 5.77
CA ILE A 6 -7.23 -1.72 5.43
C ILE A 6 -6.17 -1.28 6.45
N ARG A 7 -6.12 0.01 6.80
CA ARG A 7 -5.16 0.54 7.79
C ARG A 7 -5.33 -0.06 9.19
N ARG A 8 -6.56 -0.40 9.56
CA ARG A 8 -6.87 -0.99 10.88
C ARG A 8 -6.53 -2.47 10.94
N GLU A 9 -6.74 -3.18 9.83
CA GLU A 9 -6.46 -4.62 9.75
C GLU A 9 -4.97 -4.92 9.60
N TYR A 10 -4.21 -4.05 8.91
CA TYR A 10 -2.79 -4.26 8.65
C TYR A 10 -1.94 -3.10 9.18
N PRO A 11 -1.80 -2.91 10.50
CA PRO A 11 -0.97 -1.83 11.05
C PRO A 11 0.52 -2.07 10.80
N GLU A 12 1.26 -1.02 10.44
CA GLU A 12 2.73 -1.04 10.24
C GLU A 12 3.21 -2.07 9.21
N GLN A 13 2.39 -2.35 8.19
CA GLN A 13 2.69 -3.28 7.11
C GLN A 13 2.88 -2.53 5.79
N TRP A 14 3.75 -3.07 4.94
CA TRP A 14 3.71 -2.80 3.51
C TRP A 14 2.62 -3.65 2.87
N LEU A 15 1.80 -3.02 2.04
CA LEU A 15 0.68 -3.63 1.37
C LEU A 15 0.88 -3.56 -0.13
N LEU A 16 0.53 -4.65 -0.81
CA LEU A 16 0.26 -4.68 -2.24
C LEU A 16 -1.26 -4.67 -2.39
N ILE A 17 -1.80 -3.63 -3.00
CA ILE A 17 -3.23 -3.42 -3.10
C ILE A 17 -3.62 -3.40 -4.57
N GLU A 18 -4.57 -4.25 -4.95
CA GLU A 18 -5.31 -4.06 -6.19
C GLU A 18 -6.39 -3.00 -5.95
N TYR A 19 -6.14 -1.78 -6.42
CA TYR A 19 -7.03 -0.65 -6.20
C TYR A 19 -8.21 -0.70 -7.16
N ARG A 20 -9.38 -0.33 -6.65
CA ARG A 20 -10.62 -0.14 -7.41
C ARG A 20 -10.92 1.34 -7.63
N GLU A 21 -10.49 2.19 -6.69
CA GLU A 21 -10.68 3.63 -6.75
C GLU A 21 -9.48 4.36 -6.15
N LEU A 22 -9.04 5.40 -6.85
CA LEU A 22 -8.04 6.37 -6.38
C LEU A 22 -8.68 7.74 -6.24
N ASP A 23 -8.18 8.56 -5.31
CA ASP A 23 -8.55 9.97 -5.22
C ASP A 23 -7.79 10.84 -6.24
N ALA A 24 -8.06 12.15 -6.23
CA ALA A 24 -7.41 13.12 -7.12
C ALA A 24 -5.88 13.25 -6.91
N HIS A 25 -5.37 12.73 -5.79
CA HIS A 25 -3.96 12.72 -5.41
C HIS A 25 -3.30 11.35 -5.62
N LEU A 26 -4.00 10.41 -6.28
CA LEU A 26 -3.57 9.03 -6.52
C LEU A 26 -3.44 8.17 -5.26
N ASN A 27 -4.09 8.57 -4.15
CA ASN A 27 -4.16 7.71 -2.96
C ASN A 27 -5.26 6.67 -3.13
N VAL A 28 -5.03 5.47 -2.58
CA VAL A 28 -6.04 4.40 -2.57
C VAL A 28 -7.23 4.80 -1.71
N VAL A 29 -8.43 4.85 -2.30
CA VAL A 29 -9.69 5.01 -1.58
C VAL A 29 -10.28 3.65 -1.22
N GLU A 30 -10.19 2.73 -2.16
CA GLU A 30 -10.77 1.40 -2.06
C GLU A 30 -9.98 0.38 -2.88
N GLY A 31 -9.80 -0.83 -2.33
CA GLY A 31 -9.08 -1.91 -3.00
C GLY A 31 -9.22 -3.25 -2.29
N GLU A 32 -8.39 -4.19 -2.72
CA GLU A 32 -8.19 -5.50 -2.11
C GLU A 32 -6.69 -5.70 -1.82
N VAL A 33 -6.36 -6.18 -0.62
CA VAL A 33 -4.98 -6.45 -0.22
C VAL A 33 -4.58 -7.82 -0.76
N VAL A 34 -3.74 -7.84 -1.79
CA VAL A 34 -3.26 -9.08 -2.42
C VAL A 34 -2.01 -9.64 -1.76
N ALA A 35 -1.24 -8.80 -1.07
CA ALA A 35 -0.14 -9.21 -0.20
C ALA A 35 0.12 -8.17 0.89
N HIS A 36 0.60 -8.62 2.05
CA HIS A 36 1.09 -7.75 3.12
C HIS A 36 2.37 -8.33 3.73
N SER A 37 3.29 -7.47 4.17
CA SER A 37 4.51 -7.87 4.88
C SER A 37 5.10 -6.68 5.65
N PRO A 38 5.76 -6.89 6.81
CA PRO A 38 6.59 -5.85 7.41
C PRO A 38 7.81 -5.49 6.54
N SER A 39 8.20 -6.37 5.60
CA SER A 39 9.32 -6.16 4.68
C SER A 39 8.86 -5.61 3.33
N LYS A 40 9.36 -4.43 2.97
CA LYS A 40 9.15 -3.85 1.65
C LYS A 40 9.65 -4.79 0.54
N GLU A 41 10.77 -5.46 0.76
CA GLU A 41 11.39 -6.34 -0.24
C GLU A 41 10.50 -7.54 -0.59
N GLU A 42 9.77 -8.07 0.40
CA GLU A 42 8.83 -9.16 0.16
C GLU A 42 7.66 -8.70 -0.72
N ILE A 43 7.13 -7.50 -0.47
CA ILE A 43 6.08 -6.91 -1.32
C ILE A 43 6.56 -6.69 -2.75
N TYR A 44 7.79 -6.22 -2.93
CA TYR A 44 8.37 -6.05 -4.27
C TYR A 44 8.54 -7.40 -4.99
N LYS A 45 8.95 -8.45 -4.29
CA LYS A 45 9.00 -9.81 -4.87
C LYS A 45 7.61 -10.28 -5.31
N ARG A 46 6.57 -10.06 -4.49
CA ARG A 46 5.18 -10.38 -4.85
C ARG A 46 4.69 -9.58 -6.05
N LEU A 47 5.04 -8.29 -6.14
CA LEU A 47 4.70 -7.47 -7.28
C LEU A 47 5.24 -8.05 -8.61
N LEU A 48 6.46 -8.60 -8.60
CA LEU A 48 7.06 -9.24 -9.79
C LEU A 48 6.30 -10.50 -10.24
N GLU A 49 5.57 -11.15 -9.34
CA GLU A 49 4.74 -12.33 -9.65
C GLU A 49 3.39 -11.94 -10.29
N ILE A 50 2.95 -10.70 -10.09
CA ILE A 50 1.69 -10.18 -10.63
C ILE A 50 1.88 -9.70 -12.07
N LYS A 51 1.00 -10.13 -12.98
CA LYS A 51 1.01 -9.71 -14.39
C LYS A 51 0.01 -8.58 -14.64
N GLY A 52 0.47 -7.35 -14.48
CA GLY A 52 -0.33 -6.14 -14.76
C GLY A 52 -1.46 -5.92 -13.74
N GLY A 53 -2.34 -4.96 -14.04
CA GLY A 53 -3.46 -4.60 -13.18
C GLY A 53 -3.29 -3.25 -12.46
N SER A 54 -4.36 -2.84 -11.80
CA SER A 54 -4.42 -1.62 -11.01
C SER A 54 -3.79 -1.86 -9.64
N ILE A 55 -2.46 -1.83 -9.58
CA ILE A 55 -1.71 -2.14 -8.35
C ILE A 55 -1.12 -0.88 -7.72
N ALA A 56 -1.24 -0.78 -6.39
CA ALA A 56 -0.61 0.23 -5.54
C ALA A 56 0.22 -0.47 -4.45
N ILE A 57 1.32 0.18 -4.03
CA ILE A 57 2.07 -0.21 -2.84
C ILE A 57 1.88 0.87 -1.80
N GLU A 58 1.36 0.48 -0.64
CA GLU A 58 1.07 1.41 0.46
C GLU A 58 1.73 0.94 1.75
N TYR A 59 2.12 1.90 2.60
CA TYR A 59 2.60 1.61 3.94
C TYR A 59 1.63 2.18 4.98
N THR A 60 1.17 1.33 5.89
CA THR A 60 0.15 1.71 6.89
C THR A 60 0.74 2.19 8.21
N GLY A 61 2.06 2.10 8.39
CA GLY A 61 2.73 2.63 9.58
C GLY A 61 2.71 4.15 9.60
N ALA A 62 2.99 4.71 10.77
CA ALA A 62 3.13 6.15 10.90
C ALA A 62 4.39 6.61 10.16
N PHE A 63 4.23 7.51 9.20
CA PHE A 63 5.37 8.29 8.73
C PHE A 63 5.84 9.18 9.89
N PRO A 64 7.13 9.14 10.27
CA PRO A 64 7.69 10.12 11.18
C PRO A 64 7.30 11.53 10.72
N LYS A 65 6.76 12.35 11.63
CA LYS A 65 6.33 13.73 11.33
C LYS A 65 7.47 14.62 10.79
N GLU A 66 8.71 14.13 10.82
CA GLU A 66 9.94 14.82 10.47
C GLU A 66 10.67 14.16 9.28
N LEU A 67 9.95 13.49 8.38
CA LEU A 67 10.54 13.04 7.10
C LEU A 67 10.72 14.23 6.15
N ALA A 68 11.86 14.91 6.26
CA ALA A 68 12.35 15.80 5.21
C ALA A 68 12.94 14.94 4.08
N VAL A 69 12.26 14.88 2.94
CA VAL A 69 12.83 14.34 1.70
C VAL A 69 13.71 15.44 1.09
N MET A 70 15.02 15.26 1.13
CA MET A 70 15.97 16.12 0.42
C MET A 70 16.24 15.50 -0.96
N PHE A 71 15.97 16.26 -2.02
CA PHE A 71 16.21 15.86 -3.41
C PHE A 71 17.64 16.13 -3.84
#